data_AF-A0A7J5J8T9-F1
#
_entry.id   AF-A0A7J5J8T9-F1
#
_cell.length_a   1.000
_cell.length_b   1.000
_cell.length_c   1.000
_cell.angle_alpha   90.00
_cell.angle_beta   90.00
_cell.angle_gamma   90.00
#
_symmetry.space_group_name_H-M   'P 1'
#
loop_
_entity.id
_entity.type
_entity.pdbx_description
1 polymer ?
#
loop_
_entity_poly.entity_id
_entity_poly.type
_entity_poly.pdbx_seq_one_letter_code
_entity_poly.pdbx_strand_id
1 'polypeptide(L)' 'DVVRITHKDTVQDLVSKGKDLEKIVLSRAVQKHIERKVLAYKNKTVIFS' A
#
# COMPACT_ATOMS: atom_id res chain seq x y z
N ASP A 1 -2.62 4.90 -1.14
CA ASP A 1 -4.02 4.48 -1.16
C ASP A 1 -4.55 4.65 0.25
N VAL A 2 -5.77 5.13 0.42
CA VAL A 2 -6.25 5.54 1.74
C VAL A 2 -7.62 4.93 1.96
N VAL A 3 -7.76 4.15 3.03
CA VAL A 3 -9.06 3.62 3.45
C VAL A 3 -9.62 4.52 4.53
N ARG A 4 -10.89 4.93 4.36
CA ARG A 4 -11.59 5.72 5.38
C ARG A 4 -12.03 4.81 6.52
N ILE A 5 -11.82 5.31 7.74
CA ILE A 5 -12.22 4.67 9.00
C ILE A 5 -13.27 5.56 9.66
N THR A 6 -14.22 4.93 10.37
CA THR A 6 -15.27 5.62 11.13
C THR A 6 -15.28 5.14 12.58
N HIS A 7 -15.90 5.92 13.47
CA HIS A 7 -16.05 5.59 14.90
C HIS A 7 -16.88 4.33 15.17
N LYS A 8 -17.56 3.78 14.15
CA LYS A 8 -18.34 2.55 14.23
C LYS A 8 -17.51 1.30 13.92
N ASP A 9 -16.28 1.47 13.43
CA ASP A 9 -15.44 0.35 13.05
C ASP A 9 -14.91 -0.36 14.30
N THR A 10 -15.16 -1.66 14.37
CA THR A 10 -14.60 -2.50 15.42
C THR A 10 -13.14 -2.85 15.11
N VAL A 11 -12.43 -3.41 16.10
CA VAL A 11 -11.04 -3.87 15.89
C VAL A 11 -10.94 -4.90 14.76
N GLN A 12 -11.93 -5.79 14.62
CA GLN A 12 -11.95 -6.78 13.55
C GLN A 12 -12.16 -6.15 12.17
N ASP A 13 -12.97 -5.10 12.08
CA ASP A 13 -13.18 -4.35 10.85
C ASP A 13 -11.89 -3.63 10.42
N LEU A 14 -11.17 -3.04 11.37
CA LEU A 14 -9.87 -2.40 11.12
C LEU A 14 -8.84 -3.40 10.58
N VAL A 15 -8.78 -4.60 11.17
CA VAL A 15 -7.86 -5.67 10.70
C VAL A 15 -8.21 -6.10 9.28
N SER A 16 -9.50 -6.25 8.97
CA SER A 16 -9.94 -6.66 7.63
C SER A 16 -9.63 -5.57 6.59
N LYS A 17 -9.98 -4.32 6.89
CA LYS A 17 -9.66 -3.16 6.05
C LYS A 17 -8.15 -2.99 5.84
N GLY A 18 -7.34 -3.26 6.87
CA GLY A 18 -5.89 -3.24 6.81
C GLY A 18 -5.34 -4.27 5.83
N LYS A 19 -5.80 -5.53 5.92
CA LYS A 19 -5.39 -6.61 5.00
C LYS A 19 -5.72 -6.28 3.55
N ASP A 20 -6.88 -5.68 3.29
CA ASP A 20 -7.28 -5.29 1.94
C ASP A 20 -6.38 -4.16 1.39
N LEU A 21 -6.09 -3.15 2.22
CA LEU A 21 -5.18 -2.07 1.86
C LEU A 21 -3.76 -2.57 1.58
N GLU A 22 -3.24 -3.45 2.45
CA GLU A 22 -1.91 -4.05 2.28
C GLU A 22 -1.80 -4.82 0.97
N LYS A 23 -2.82 -5.63 0.63
CA LYS A 23 -2.86 -6.38 -0.63
C LYS A 23 -2.79 -5.45 -1.85
N ILE A 24 -3.57 -4.37 -1.86
CA ILE A 24 -3.61 -3.41 -2.97
C ILE A 24 -2.28 -2.68 -3.12
N VAL A 25 -1.73 -2.18 -2.01
CA VAL A 25 -0.46 -1.44 -2.01
C VAL A 25 0.69 -2.35 -2.44
N LEU A 26 0.74 -3.58 -1.93
CA LEU A 26 1.76 -4.55 -2.30
C LEU A 26 1.68 -4.92 -3.78
N SER A 27 0.48 -5.21 -4.29
CA SER A 27 0.29 -5.53 -5.71
C SER A 27 0.79 -4.40 -6.63
N ARG A 28 0.47 -3.14 -6.31
CA ARG A 28 0.98 -1.99 -7.08
C ARG A 28 2.50 -1.82 -6.96
N ALA A 29 3.07 -2.05 -5.79
CA ALA A 29 4.52 -1.97 -5.60
C ALA A 29 5.23 -3.03 -6.44
N VAL A 30 4.72 -4.26 -6.46
CA VAL A 30 5.24 -5.37 -7.29
C VAL A 30 5.14 -5.02 -8.77
N GLN A 31 3.99 -4.51 -9.22
CA GLN A 31 3.82 -4.07 -10.62
C GLN A 31 4.86 -3.03 -11.02
N LYS A 32 5.05 -1.97 -10.22
CA LYS A 32 6.04 -0.93 -10.48
C LYS A 32 7.47 -1.45 -10.44
N HIS A 33 7.74 -2.44 -9.59
CA HIS A 33 9.05 -3.08 -9.51
C HIS A 33 9.37 -3.87 -10.78
N ILE A 34 8.41 -4.66 -11.28
CA ILE A 34 8.55 -5.45 -12.52
C ILE A 34 8.72 -4.53 -13.74
N GLU A 35 7.99 -3.41 -13.77
CA GLU A 35 8.14 -2.38 -14.82
C GLU A 35 9.44 -1.58 -14.73
N ARG A 36 10.33 -1.90 -13.78
CA ARG A 36 11.59 -1.17 -13.50
C ARG A 36 11.39 0.33 -13.24
N LYS A 37 10.24 0.71 -12.68
CA LYS A 37 9.87 2.11 -12.35
C LYS A 37 10.23 2.52 -10.91
N VAL A 38 11.01 1.70 -10.21
CA VAL A 38 11.40 1.93 -8.81
C VAL A 38 12.92 2.00 -8.71
N LEU A 39 13.44 3.10 -8.20
CA LEU A 39 14.87 3.29 -7.93
C LEU A 39 15.10 3.53 -6.44
N ALA A 40 15.82 2.63 -5.80
CA ALA A 40 16.20 2.76 -4.39
C ALA A 40 17.40 3.70 -4.24
N TYR A 41 17.29 4.68 -3.34
CA TYR A 41 18.33 5.62 -3.02
C TYR A 41 18.47 5.75 -1.50
N LYS A 42 19.48 5.08 -0.94
CA LYS A 42 19.71 5.00 0.52
C LYS A 42 18.43 4.55 1.26
N ASN A 43 17.83 5.45 2.04
CA ASN A 43 16.63 5.21 2.86
C ASN A 43 15.32 5.65 2.18
N LYS A 44 15.35 5.99 0.89
CA LYS A 44 14.18 6.45 0.13
C LYS A 44 14.11 5.76 -1.23
N THR A 45 12.94 5.78 -1.84
CA THR A 45 12.69 5.19 -3.16
C THR A 45 12.07 6.25 -4.06
N VAL A 46 12.67 6.44 -5.23
CA VAL A 46 12.11 7.30 -6.29
C VAL A 46 11.23 6.41 -7.18
N ILE A 47 10.01 6.86 -7.43
CA ILE A 47 9.04 6.15 -8.28
C ILE A 47 8.79 7.02 -9.51
N PHE A 48 9.03 6.46 -10.70
CA PHE A 48 8.76 7.15 -11.96
C PHE A 48 7.29 6.96 -12.34
N SER A 49 6.60 8.05 -12.70
CA SER A 49 5.18 8.07 -13.09
C SER A 49 4.99 7.92 -14.58
#